data_AF-A0A328YXV4-F1
#
_entry.id   AF-A0A328YXV4-F1
#
_cell.length_a   1.000
_cell.length_b   1.000
_cell.length_c   1.000
_cell.angle_alpha   90.00
_cell.angle_beta   90.00
_cell.angle_gamma   90.00
#
_symmetry.space_group_name_H-M   'P 1'
#
loop_
_entity.id
_entity.type
_entity.pdbx_description
1 polymer ?
#
loop_
_entity_poly.entity_id
_entity_poly.type
_entity_poly.pdbx_seq_one_letter_code
_entity_poly.pdbx_strand_id
1 'polypeptide(L)'
;MSNYDAALVLDAGTLNKGMTQLYGNAQARQKFFQGTEAVGQMGITSVDWSIDAAPQFVLAPPTLTQWNDPHTFTPSGQTKPPQPTDQMFQVQLASVTTTFNLQDGTKSKLNFALTVFAQVTVSNRQIQLGPVAVLPINPTGASEFMLQVMCGIVFTKVQDLLKAYQIPPCITIEGQDFTPPVVTVTGSHLVLASNLLANGTPDISGVQWPQKPLGVLVGRRLLSTLLQKYSSALVQKMDDAKINKSDSNWTGSYSLNGGISNASVALGSTLPNVNVSATFAATAEVGVSWWLVPAACAVEAASNLL
;
A
#
# COMPACT_ATOMS: atom_id res chain seq x y z
N MET A 1 8.39 -10.90 18.31
CA MET A 1 8.70 -9.59 17.69
C MET A 1 7.94 -9.57 16.38
N SER A 2 7.22 -8.50 16.09
CA SER A 2 6.54 -8.33 14.79
C SER A 2 7.51 -8.55 13.62
N ASN A 3 7.07 -9.26 12.59
CA ASN A 3 7.83 -9.58 11.41
C ASN A 3 7.02 -9.23 10.15
N TYR A 4 7.29 -8.05 9.59
CA TYR A 4 6.75 -7.61 8.29
C TYR A 4 7.87 -6.98 7.44
N ASP A 5 7.81 -7.17 6.13
CA ASP A 5 8.75 -6.56 5.18
C ASP A 5 8.24 -5.23 4.63
N ALA A 6 6.94 -5.11 4.40
CA ALA A 6 6.30 -3.86 4.01
C ALA A 6 4.96 -3.73 4.73
N ALA A 7 4.62 -2.52 5.18
CA ALA A 7 3.29 -2.22 5.66
C ALA A 7 2.80 -0.87 5.13
N LEU A 8 1.56 -0.86 4.65
CA LEU A 8 0.81 0.34 4.33
C LEU A 8 -0.12 0.64 5.50
N VAL A 9 -0.11 1.88 5.94
CA VAL A 9 -0.93 2.39 7.04
C VAL A 9 -1.78 3.52 6.50
N LEU A 10 -3.09 3.39 6.66
CA LEU A 10 -4.09 4.36 6.24
C LEU A 10 -4.89 4.80 7.45
N ASP A 11 -4.88 6.08 7.80
CA ASP A 11 -5.71 6.59 8.88
C ASP A 11 -7.17 6.83 8.44
N ALA A 12 -8.05 6.92 9.42
CA ALA A 12 -9.46 7.24 9.17
C ALA A 12 -9.62 8.62 8.51
N GLY A 13 -8.76 9.59 8.87
CA GLY A 13 -8.80 10.95 8.33
C GLY A 13 -8.59 11.01 6.81
N THR A 14 -7.69 10.20 6.27
CA THR A 14 -7.41 10.11 4.83
C THR A 14 -8.58 9.50 4.08
N LEU A 15 -9.18 8.42 4.60
CA LEU A 15 -10.39 7.83 4.03
C LEU A 15 -11.55 8.84 4.04
N ASN A 16 -11.71 9.57 5.15
CA ASN A 16 -12.76 10.58 5.30
C ASN A 16 -12.57 11.79 4.37
N LYS A 17 -11.32 12.19 4.09
CA LYS A 17 -11.04 13.20 3.06
C LYS A 17 -11.46 12.73 1.67
N GLY A 18 -11.11 11.50 1.30
CA GLY A 18 -11.54 10.90 0.03
C GLY A 18 -13.07 10.82 -0.08
N MET A 19 -13.74 10.42 1.00
CA MET A 19 -15.21 10.34 1.05
C MET A 19 -15.86 11.71 0.92
N THR A 20 -15.31 12.72 1.60
CA THR A 20 -15.79 14.10 1.52
C THR A 20 -15.63 14.68 0.12
N GLN A 21 -14.50 14.40 -0.55
CA GLN A 21 -14.28 14.80 -1.93
C GLN A 21 -15.24 14.10 -2.90
N LEU A 22 -15.46 12.79 -2.73
CA LEU A 22 -16.40 12.02 -3.53
C LEU A 22 -17.83 12.54 -3.35
N TYR A 23 -18.24 12.83 -2.12
CA TYR A 23 -19.55 13.42 -1.82
C TYR A 23 -19.70 14.84 -2.40
N GLY A 24 -18.63 15.65 -2.36
CA GLY A 24 -18.61 16.99 -2.94
C GLY A 24 -18.70 17.02 -4.47
N ASN A 25 -18.42 15.91 -5.15
CA ASN A 25 -18.60 15.79 -6.59
C ASN A 25 -20.08 15.55 -6.93
N ALA A 26 -20.71 16.47 -7.69
CA ALA A 26 -22.14 16.42 -7.98
C ALA A 26 -22.59 15.15 -8.73
N GLN A 27 -21.79 14.64 -9.67
CA GLN A 27 -22.12 13.44 -10.43
C GLN A 27 -22.01 12.18 -9.55
N ALA A 28 -20.96 12.10 -8.73
CA ALA A 28 -20.82 11.03 -7.75
C ALA A 28 -21.92 11.08 -6.70
N ARG A 29 -22.30 12.28 -6.22
CA ARG A 29 -23.42 12.50 -5.31
C ARG A 29 -24.71 11.90 -5.85
N GLN A 30 -25.07 12.25 -7.09
CA GLN A 30 -26.25 11.72 -7.77
C GLN A 30 -26.22 10.21 -7.99
N LYS A 31 -25.03 9.62 -8.15
CA LYS A 31 -24.87 8.19 -8.44
C LYS A 31 -24.87 7.31 -7.18
N PHE A 32 -24.22 7.77 -6.11
CA PHE A 32 -23.90 6.94 -4.95
C PHE A 32 -24.57 7.37 -3.65
N PHE A 33 -25.09 8.59 -3.58
CA PHE A 33 -25.57 9.17 -2.31
C PHE A 33 -27.04 9.59 -2.35
N GLN A 34 -27.71 9.49 -3.49
CA GLN A 34 -29.15 9.71 -3.59
C GLN A 34 -29.72 8.88 -4.73
N GLY A 35 -31.01 8.58 -4.68
CA GLY A 35 -31.69 7.88 -5.76
C GLY A 35 -33.11 7.46 -5.38
N THR A 36 -33.71 6.66 -6.26
CA THR A 36 -35.04 6.08 -6.07
C THR A 36 -34.94 4.59 -6.36
N GLU A 37 -35.42 3.77 -5.43
CA GLU A 37 -35.46 2.31 -5.59
C GLU A 37 -36.91 1.85 -5.65
N ALA A 38 -37.24 1.00 -6.63
CA ALA A 38 -38.54 0.37 -6.72
C ALA A 38 -38.63 -0.77 -5.69
N VAL A 39 -39.72 -0.84 -4.93
CA VAL A 39 -39.92 -1.86 -3.89
C VAL A 39 -41.09 -2.77 -4.23
N GLY A 40 -42.25 -2.20 -4.58
CA GLY A 40 -43.43 -2.94 -5.03
C GLY A 40 -44.05 -3.88 -3.97
N GLN A 41 -43.84 -3.61 -2.66
CA GLN A 41 -44.30 -4.46 -1.56
C GLN A 41 -45.04 -3.65 -0.50
N MET A 42 -46.06 -4.25 0.13
CA MET A 42 -46.86 -3.64 1.21
C MET A 42 -47.36 -2.22 0.92
N GLY A 43 -47.83 -1.99 -0.31
CA GLY A 43 -48.34 -0.68 -0.73
C GLY A 43 -47.25 0.36 -1.01
N ILE A 44 -45.96 0.04 -0.86
CA ILE A 44 -44.83 0.92 -1.20
C ILE A 44 -44.48 0.71 -2.67
N THR A 45 -44.60 1.75 -3.48
CA THR A 45 -44.22 1.73 -4.91
C THR A 45 -42.72 1.92 -5.06
N SER A 46 -42.17 2.96 -4.43
CA SER A 46 -40.75 3.28 -4.45
C SER A 46 -40.28 3.94 -3.16
N VAL A 47 -38.97 3.96 -2.97
CA VAL A 47 -38.30 4.68 -1.87
C VAL A 47 -37.28 5.62 -2.47
N ASP A 48 -37.51 6.92 -2.30
CA ASP A 48 -36.50 7.93 -2.53
C ASP A 48 -35.56 7.94 -1.33
N TRP A 49 -34.25 7.92 -1.56
CA TRP A 49 -33.24 7.92 -0.50
C TRP A 49 -32.17 8.98 -0.79
N SER A 50 -31.64 9.55 0.28
CA SER A 50 -30.57 10.56 0.26
C SER A 50 -29.70 10.39 1.50
N ILE A 51 -28.39 10.33 1.29
CA ILE A 51 -27.38 10.47 2.33
C ILE A 51 -27.03 11.96 2.39
N ASP A 52 -27.44 12.62 3.48
CA ASP A 52 -27.47 14.08 3.54
C ASP A 52 -26.11 14.70 3.93
N ALA A 53 -25.13 13.86 4.30
CA ALA A 53 -23.77 14.26 4.62
C ALA A 53 -22.76 13.19 4.20
N ALA A 54 -21.50 13.58 3.96
CA ALA A 54 -20.45 12.63 3.60
C ALA A 54 -20.30 11.54 4.69
N PRO A 55 -20.38 10.24 4.33
CA PRO A 55 -20.14 9.14 5.26
C PRO A 55 -18.78 9.27 5.95
N GLN A 56 -18.68 8.77 7.19
CA GLN A 56 -17.43 8.80 7.95
C GLN A 56 -16.97 7.39 8.28
N PHE A 57 -15.76 7.05 7.86
CA PHE A 57 -15.03 5.87 8.32
C PHE A 57 -14.60 6.06 9.76
N VAL A 58 -14.94 5.08 10.58
CA VAL A 58 -14.46 4.88 11.94
C VAL A 58 -13.75 3.54 11.94
N LEU A 59 -12.42 3.59 12.00
CA LEU A 59 -11.55 2.41 11.91
C LEU A 59 -11.47 1.67 13.25
N ALA A 60 -12.62 1.35 13.81
CA ALA A 60 -12.78 0.53 15.00
C ALA A 60 -13.90 -0.50 14.76
N PRO A 61 -13.74 -1.75 15.24
CA PRO A 61 -14.78 -2.76 15.12
C PRO A 61 -16.04 -2.32 15.88
N PRO A 62 -17.24 -2.81 15.53
CA PRO A 62 -18.43 -2.57 16.31
C PRO A 62 -18.27 -3.13 17.73
N THR A 63 -18.86 -2.43 18.71
CA THR A 63 -18.94 -2.98 20.07
C THR A 63 -19.84 -4.21 20.10
N LEU A 64 -19.68 -5.09 21.08
CA LEU A 64 -20.51 -6.29 21.20
C LEU A 64 -22.00 -5.94 21.37
N THR A 65 -22.31 -4.84 22.05
CA THR A 65 -23.68 -4.33 22.21
C THR A 65 -24.27 -3.90 20.87
N GLN A 66 -23.54 -3.09 20.09
CA GLN A 66 -23.97 -2.69 18.74
C GLN A 66 -24.11 -3.90 17.81
N TRP A 67 -23.19 -4.86 17.91
CA TRP A 67 -23.21 -6.06 17.07
C TRP A 67 -24.42 -6.94 17.34
N ASN A 68 -24.79 -7.11 18.61
CA ASN A 68 -25.89 -7.98 19.04
C ASN A 68 -27.23 -7.24 19.17
N ASP A 69 -27.29 -5.98 18.73
CA ASP A 69 -28.54 -5.23 18.73
C ASP A 69 -29.57 -5.93 17.83
N PRO A 70 -30.80 -6.19 18.31
CA PRO A 70 -31.83 -6.89 17.55
C PRO A 70 -32.27 -6.15 16.28
N HIS A 71 -32.02 -4.84 16.18
CA HIS A 71 -32.29 -4.04 14.99
C HIS A 71 -31.13 -4.04 13.99
N THR A 72 -30.02 -4.73 14.29
CA THR A 72 -28.93 -4.93 13.33
C THR A 72 -29.44 -5.74 12.15
N PHE A 73 -29.57 -5.09 11.00
CA PHE A 73 -29.96 -5.70 9.75
C PHE A 73 -28.77 -6.40 9.09
N THR A 74 -29.00 -7.64 8.66
CA THR A 74 -28.08 -8.39 7.79
C THR A 74 -28.87 -8.86 6.57
N PRO A 75 -28.38 -8.66 5.35
CA PRO A 75 -29.09 -9.10 4.16
C PRO A 75 -29.28 -10.63 4.16
N SER A 76 -30.40 -11.07 3.59
CA SER A 76 -30.76 -12.49 3.49
C SER A 76 -29.65 -13.31 2.83
N GLY A 77 -29.26 -14.42 3.46
CA GLY A 77 -28.22 -15.32 2.95
C GLY A 77 -26.79 -14.94 3.36
N GLN A 78 -26.57 -13.83 4.05
CA GLN A 78 -25.29 -13.55 4.69
C GLN A 78 -25.34 -13.88 6.18
N THR A 79 -24.42 -14.75 6.61
CA THR A 79 -24.28 -15.10 8.02
C THR A 79 -23.33 -14.11 8.67
N LYS A 80 -23.86 -13.33 9.61
CA LYS A 80 -23.06 -12.49 10.50
C LYS A 80 -22.07 -13.36 11.30
N PRO A 81 -20.77 -13.04 11.33
CA PRO A 81 -19.83 -13.71 12.23
C PRO A 81 -20.34 -13.70 13.69
N PRO A 82 -20.05 -14.75 14.48
CA PRO A 82 -20.52 -14.82 15.87
C PRO A 82 -20.10 -13.62 16.73
N GLN A 83 -18.95 -13.03 16.43
CA GLN A 83 -18.40 -11.85 17.10
C GLN A 83 -17.73 -10.91 16.09
N PRO A 84 -17.62 -9.60 16.39
CA PRO A 84 -16.83 -8.67 15.60
C PRO A 84 -15.38 -9.14 15.46
N THR A 85 -14.80 -8.99 14.27
CA THR A 85 -13.38 -9.31 14.01
C THR A 85 -12.53 -8.04 13.99
N ASP A 86 -11.21 -8.21 14.11
CA ASP A 86 -10.22 -7.13 13.99
C ASP A 86 -10.08 -6.58 12.57
N GLN A 87 -10.76 -7.16 11.59
CA GLN A 87 -10.84 -6.68 10.21
C GLN A 87 -12.07 -5.80 9.98
N MET A 88 -12.92 -5.65 11.00
CA MET A 88 -14.15 -4.87 10.90
C MET A 88 -13.90 -3.40 11.25
N PHE A 89 -14.66 -2.55 10.58
CA PHE A 89 -14.71 -1.12 10.82
C PHE A 89 -16.15 -0.63 10.64
N GLN A 90 -16.38 0.63 10.99
CA GLN A 90 -17.69 1.25 10.90
C GLN A 90 -17.68 2.35 9.83
N VAL A 91 -18.78 2.45 9.09
CA VAL A 91 -19.09 3.60 8.23
C VAL A 91 -20.34 4.26 8.79
N GLN A 92 -20.17 5.45 9.33
CA GLN A 92 -21.24 6.22 9.95
C GLN A 92 -21.90 7.12 8.91
N LEU A 93 -23.23 7.02 8.84
CA LEU A 93 -24.09 7.85 8.03
C LEU A 93 -24.88 8.74 8.99
N ALA A 94 -24.44 9.99 9.14
CA ALA A 94 -24.98 10.90 10.15
C ALA A 94 -26.46 11.25 9.92
N SER A 95 -26.90 11.30 8.66
CA SER A 95 -28.29 11.55 8.29
C SER A 95 -28.58 10.86 6.97
N VAL A 96 -29.60 9.99 6.99
CA VAL A 96 -30.20 9.41 5.81
C VAL A 96 -31.67 9.80 5.79
N THR A 97 -32.07 10.51 4.74
CA THR A 97 -33.46 10.85 4.49
C THR A 97 -34.05 9.83 3.53
N THR A 98 -35.16 9.21 3.91
CA THR A 98 -35.93 8.34 3.03
C THR A 98 -37.36 8.85 2.89
N THR A 99 -37.91 8.74 1.68
CA THR A 99 -39.32 9.05 1.38
C THR A 99 -39.95 7.84 0.73
N PHE A 100 -40.86 7.19 1.44
CA PHE A 100 -41.65 6.07 0.94
C PHE A 100 -42.83 6.62 0.14
N ASN A 101 -42.88 6.29 -1.14
CA ASN A 101 -43.98 6.63 -2.02
C ASN A 101 -44.98 5.47 -2.00
N LEU A 102 -46.18 5.72 -1.49
CA LEU A 102 -47.23 4.71 -1.36
C LEU A 102 -48.15 4.69 -2.60
N GLN A 103 -48.85 3.58 -2.82
CA GLN A 103 -49.75 3.38 -3.96
C GLN A 103 -50.94 4.35 -3.97
N ASP A 104 -51.36 4.82 -2.81
CA ASP A 104 -52.42 5.82 -2.63
C ASP A 104 -51.94 7.26 -2.92
N GLY A 105 -50.66 7.44 -3.27
CA GLY A 105 -50.02 8.73 -3.50
C GLY A 105 -49.48 9.40 -2.23
N THR A 106 -49.71 8.82 -1.05
CA THR A 106 -49.19 9.33 0.21
C THR A 106 -47.67 9.17 0.25
N LYS A 107 -46.98 10.14 0.85
CA LYS A 107 -45.53 10.11 1.07
C LYS A 107 -45.23 10.07 2.56
N SER A 108 -44.47 9.07 3.00
CA SER A 108 -43.96 9.00 4.37
C SER A 108 -42.47 9.30 4.37
N LYS A 109 -42.06 10.35 5.10
CA LYS A 109 -40.67 10.77 5.18
C LYS A 109 -40.08 10.35 6.52
N LEU A 110 -38.92 9.69 6.48
CA LEU A 110 -38.13 9.33 7.65
C LEU A 110 -36.74 9.95 7.54
N ASN A 111 -36.16 10.30 8.69
CA ASN A 111 -34.78 10.72 8.82
C ASN A 111 -34.19 10.07 10.06
N PHE A 112 -33.02 9.45 9.92
CA PHE A 112 -32.32 8.77 11.00
C PHE A 112 -30.83 8.66 10.64
N ALA A 113 -30.02 8.33 11.64
CA ALA A 113 -28.62 7.97 11.43
C ALA A 113 -28.49 6.45 11.28
N LEU A 114 -27.46 6.00 10.56
CA LEU A 114 -27.14 4.59 10.42
C LEU A 114 -25.64 4.38 10.66
N THR A 115 -25.31 3.21 11.20
CA THR A 115 -23.94 2.70 11.18
C THR A 115 -23.88 1.45 10.34
N VAL A 116 -23.06 1.44 9.30
CA VAL A 116 -22.76 0.24 8.52
C VAL A 116 -21.51 -0.41 9.09
N PHE A 117 -21.63 -1.67 9.49
CA PHE A 117 -20.48 -2.49 9.87
C PHE A 117 -19.90 -3.08 8.60
N ALA A 118 -18.65 -2.76 8.32
CA ALA A 118 -17.93 -3.22 7.14
C ALA A 118 -16.70 -4.02 7.54
N GLN A 119 -16.18 -4.80 6.61
CA GLN A 119 -14.99 -5.63 6.78
C GLN A 119 -14.03 -5.41 5.63
N VAL A 120 -12.75 -5.49 5.93
CA VAL A 120 -11.69 -5.58 4.91
C VAL A 120 -11.30 -7.04 4.74
N THR A 121 -11.32 -7.52 3.50
CA THR A 121 -10.91 -8.88 3.16
C THR A 121 -9.86 -8.86 2.04
N VAL A 122 -9.10 -9.95 1.94
CA VAL A 122 -8.13 -10.15 0.86
C VAL A 122 -8.62 -11.30 0.01
N SER A 123 -9.01 -11.02 -1.23
CA SER A 123 -9.49 -12.01 -2.19
C SER A 123 -8.79 -11.81 -3.53
N ASN A 124 -8.28 -12.90 -4.13
CA ASN A 124 -7.54 -12.86 -5.38
C ASN A 124 -6.40 -11.81 -5.40
N ARG A 125 -5.66 -11.69 -4.27
CA ARG A 125 -4.61 -10.68 -4.08
C ARG A 125 -5.10 -9.23 -4.22
N GLN A 126 -6.38 -8.97 -4.02
CA GLN A 126 -6.95 -7.63 -3.97
C GLN A 126 -7.59 -7.37 -2.61
N ILE A 127 -7.49 -6.13 -2.17
CA ILE A 127 -8.15 -5.65 -0.96
C ILE A 127 -9.58 -5.30 -1.32
N GLN A 128 -10.52 -5.92 -0.63
CA GLN A 128 -11.93 -5.70 -0.83
C GLN A 128 -12.54 -5.14 0.45
N LEU A 129 -13.27 -4.04 0.31
CA LEU A 129 -14.09 -3.48 1.36
C LEU A 129 -15.54 -3.90 1.10
N GLY A 130 -16.21 -4.42 2.11
CA GLY A 130 -17.60 -4.85 1.98
C GLY A 130 -18.39 -4.62 3.26
N PRO A 131 -19.67 -4.23 3.16
CA PRO A 131 -20.55 -4.19 4.33
C PRO A 131 -20.92 -5.61 4.75
N VAL A 132 -21.17 -5.77 6.04
CA VAL A 132 -21.56 -7.03 6.70
C VAL A 132 -22.92 -6.87 7.37
N ALA A 133 -23.18 -5.72 8.01
CA ALA A 133 -24.46 -5.42 8.64
C ALA A 133 -24.73 -3.91 8.67
N VAL A 134 -25.98 -3.52 8.94
CA VAL A 134 -26.41 -2.13 9.13
C VAL A 134 -27.19 -2.01 10.43
N LEU A 135 -26.81 -1.07 11.29
CA LEU A 135 -27.51 -0.73 12.51
C LEU A 135 -28.15 0.65 12.38
N PRO A 136 -29.49 0.77 12.38
CA PRO A 136 -30.15 2.07 12.51
C PRO A 136 -30.02 2.63 13.93
N ILE A 137 -29.74 3.93 14.03
CA ILE A 137 -29.64 4.65 15.29
C ILE A 137 -30.93 5.47 15.47
N ASN A 138 -31.63 5.24 16.58
CA ASN A 138 -32.89 5.91 16.93
C ASN A 138 -33.98 5.80 15.84
N PRO A 139 -34.44 4.60 15.46
CA PRO A 139 -35.41 4.40 14.38
C PRO A 139 -36.86 4.82 14.73
N THR A 140 -37.06 5.81 15.60
CA THR A 140 -38.39 6.16 16.13
C THR A 140 -39.38 6.50 15.01
N GLY A 141 -40.55 5.85 15.04
CA GLY A 141 -41.64 6.08 14.09
C GLY A 141 -41.61 5.24 12.81
N ALA A 142 -40.57 4.43 12.59
CA ALA A 142 -40.49 3.51 11.46
C ALA A 142 -41.08 2.14 11.83
N SER A 143 -41.87 1.52 10.94
CA SER A 143 -42.21 0.11 11.09
C SER A 143 -40.99 -0.77 10.83
N GLU A 144 -40.95 -1.96 11.42
CA GLU A 144 -39.83 -2.90 11.25
C GLU A 144 -39.57 -3.21 9.77
N PHE A 145 -40.61 -3.36 8.97
CA PHE A 145 -40.47 -3.54 7.53
C PHE A 145 -39.84 -2.35 6.82
N MET A 146 -40.27 -1.12 7.14
CA MET A 146 -39.67 0.09 6.55
C MET A 146 -38.18 0.17 6.88
N LEU A 147 -37.80 -0.23 8.10
CA LEU A 147 -36.40 -0.33 8.51
C LEU A 147 -35.65 -1.39 7.69
N GLN A 148 -36.21 -2.58 7.50
CA GLN A 148 -35.58 -3.65 6.70
C GLN A 148 -35.37 -3.23 5.24
N VAL A 149 -36.40 -2.69 4.58
CA VAL A 149 -36.31 -2.20 3.19
C VAL A 149 -35.20 -1.15 3.07
N MET A 150 -35.22 -0.17 3.96
CA MET A 150 -34.26 0.92 3.94
C MET A 150 -32.83 0.45 4.26
N CYS A 151 -32.65 -0.40 5.28
CA CYS A 151 -31.34 -0.96 5.61
C CYS A 151 -30.79 -1.80 4.45
N GLY A 152 -31.64 -2.53 3.72
CA GLY A 152 -31.25 -3.25 2.51
C GLY A 152 -30.79 -2.33 1.37
N ILE A 153 -31.51 -1.22 1.13
CA ILE A 153 -31.10 -0.21 0.16
C ILE A 153 -29.74 0.37 0.54
N VAL A 154 -29.59 0.84 1.78
CA VAL A 154 -28.35 1.45 2.25
C VAL A 154 -27.19 0.46 2.23
N PHE A 155 -27.41 -0.80 2.64
CA PHE A 155 -26.40 -1.85 2.55
C PHE A 155 -25.86 -1.97 1.12
N THR A 156 -26.75 -2.05 0.14
CA THR A 156 -26.37 -2.20 -1.28
C THR A 156 -25.60 -0.98 -1.79
N LYS A 157 -26.04 0.25 -1.45
CA LYS A 157 -25.37 1.47 -1.89
C LYS A 157 -24.02 1.68 -1.24
N VAL A 158 -23.89 1.37 0.05
CA VAL A 158 -22.60 1.39 0.74
C VAL A 158 -21.69 0.28 0.19
N GLN A 159 -22.23 -0.87 -0.22
CA GLN A 159 -21.44 -1.90 -0.89
C GLN A 159 -20.82 -1.40 -2.20
N ASP A 160 -21.60 -0.75 -3.07
CA ASP A 160 -21.10 -0.21 -4.33
C ASP A 160 -20.07 0.90 -4.12
N LEU A 161 -20.31 1.76 -3.12
CA LEU A 161 -19.39 2.80 -2.70
C LEU A 161 -18.08 2.23 -2.14
N LEU A 162 -18.12 1.21 -1.30
CA LEU A 162 -16.93 0.53 -0.76
C LEU A 162 -16.15 -0.22 -1.85
N LYS A 163 -16.82 -0.82 -2.84
CA LYS A 163 -16.17 -1.43 -4.02
C LYS A 163 -15.43 -0.41 -4.88
N ALA A 164 -15.85 0.85 -4.88
CA ALA A 164 -15.17 1.92 -5.61
C ALA A 164 -13.83 2.31 -4.98
N TYR A 165 -13.61 2.01 -3.69
CA TYR A 165 -12.32 2.21 -3.03
C TYR A 165 -11.34 1.11 -3.42
N GLN A 166 -10.47 1.41 -4.38
CA GLN A 166 -9.37 0.53 -4.74
C GLN A 166 -8.16 0.81 -3.85
N ILE A 167 -7.94 -0.05 -2.86
CA ILE A 167 -6.72 -0.03 -2.05
C ILE A 167 -5.70 -0.94 -2.73
N PRO A 168 -4.49 -0.45 -3.05
CA PRO A 168 -3.46 -1.29 -3.64
C PRO A 168 -3.12 -2.43 -2.67
N PRO A 169 -3.02 -3.68 -3.16
CA PRO A 169 -2.84 -4.84 -2.29
C PRO A 169 -1.46 -4.92 -1.64
N CYS A 170 -0.47 -4.28 -2.23
CA CYS A 170 0.83 -4.06 -1.63
C CYS A 170 1.48 -2.85 -2.31
N ILE A 171 2.58 -2.40 -1.72
CA ILE A 171 3.47 -1.44 -2.36
C ILE A 171 4.30 -2.25 -3.35
N THR A 172 4.08 -2.02 -4.64
CA THR A 172 4.89 -2.68 -5.67
C THR A 172 6.32 -2.18 -5.57
N ILE A 173 7.26 -3.10 -5.36
CA ILE A 173 8.69 -2.82 -5.35
C ILE A 173 9.34 -3.63 -6.45
N GLU A 174 10.14 -2.97 -7.28
CA GLU A 174 10.65 -3.54 -8.51
C GLU A 174 11.49 -4.81 -8.29
N GLY A 175 11.05 -5.90 -8.91
CA GLY A 175 11.70 -7.21 -8.84
C GLY A 175 11.63 -7.85 -7.46
N GLN A 176 10.61 -7.53 -6.67
CA GLN A 176 10.28 -8.20 -5.41
C GLN A 176 8.84 -8.71 -5.46
N ASP A 177 8.64 -9.96 -5.07
CA ASP A 177 7.32 -10.57 -4.92
C ASP A 177 6.94 -10.63 -3.44
N PHE A 178 5.67 -10.27 -3.15
CA PHE A 178 5.14 -10.24 -1.80
C PHE A 178 4.07 -11.31 -1.59
N THR A 179 3.94 -11.79 -0.35
CA THR A 179 2.79 -12.58 0.09
C THR A 179 1.52 -11.74 0.00
N PRO A 180 0.33 -12.37 -0.11
CA PRO A 180 -0.92 -11.69 0.15
C PRO A 180 -0.84 -10.93 1.48
N PRO A 181 -1.35 -9.69 1.53
CA PRO A 181 -1.28 -8.89 2.75
C PRO A 181 -2.12 -9.51 3.87
N VAL A 182 -1.66 -9.38 5.11
CA VAL A 182 -2.51 -9.48 6.30
C VAL A 182 -3.08 -8.10 6.57
N VAL A 183 -4.38 -8.05 6.83
CA VAL A 183 -5.12 -6.82 7.09
C VAL A 183 -5.62 -6.81 8.52
N THR A 184 -5.48 -5.67 9.19
CA THR A 184 -6.07 -5.44 10.52
C THR A 184 -6.50 -3.98 10.67
N VAL A 185 -7.45 -3.74 11.57
CA VAL A 185 -8.00 -2.44 11.93
C VAL A 185 -7.63 -2.15 13.40
N THR A 186 -6.85 -1.09 13.62
CA THR A 186 -6.20 -0.81 14.93
C THR A 186 -6.85 0.35 15.70
N GLY A 187 -8.16 0.57 15.55
CA GLY A 187 -8.91 1.65 16.21
C GLY A 187 -8.77 3.02 15.53
N SER A 188 -7.63 3.27 14.87
CA SER A 188 -7.33 4.55 14.20
C SER A 188 -6.78 4.37 12.77
N HIS A 189 -6.26 3.18 12.46
CA HIS A 189 -5.62 2.89 11.18
C HIS A 189 -6.08 1.55 10.61
N LEU A 190 -6.17 1.52 9.29
CA LEU A 190 -6.23 0.33 8.47
C LEU A 190 -4.79 0.00 8.09
N VAL A 191 -4.37 -1.21 8.44
CA VAL A 191 -3.00 -1.68 8.23
C VAL A 191 -3.04 -2.84 7.26
N LEU A 192 -2.19 -2.76 6.25
CA LEU A 192 -1.95 -3.82 5.30
C LEU A 192 -0.46 -4.16 5.35
N ALA A 193 -0.13 -5.33 5.87
CA ALA A 193 1.25 -5.78 5.97
C ALA A 193 1.49 -6.97 5.06
N SER A 194 2.64 -6.99 4.39
CA SER A 194 3.09 -8.07 3.53
C SER A 194 4.54 -8.42 3.85
N ASN A 195 4.88 -9.68 3.60
CA ASN A 195 6.26 -10.15 3.59
C ASN A 195 6.71 -10.41 2.16
N LEU A 196 8.01 -10.44 1.93
CA LEU A 196 8.57 -11.08 0.74
C LEU A 196 8.09 -12.53 0.69
N LEU A 197 7.84 -13.05 -0.52
CA LEU A 197 7.27 -14.39 -0.71
C LEU A 197 8.05 -15.48 0.05
N ALA A 198 9.38 -15.35 0.12
CA ALA A 198 10.28 -16.27 0.81
C ALA A 198 10.15 -16.25 2.36
N ASN A 199 9.53 -15.22 2.94
CA ASN A 199 9.51 -14.97 4.39
C ASN A 199 8.19 -15.40 5.07
N GLY A 200 7.24 -15.98 4.32
CA GLY A 200 5.97 -16.47 4.86
C GLY A 200 5.02 -15.35 5.32
N THR A 201 3.94 -15.70 6.02
CA THR A 201 2.90 -14.73 6.45
C THR A 201 3.44 -13.68 7.42
N PRO A 202 3.11 -12.39 7.27
CA PRO A 202 3.55 -11.34 8.17
C PRO A 202 2.88 -11.43 9.55
N ASP A 203 3.64 -11.06 10.57
CA ASP A 203 3.18 -10.89 11.95
C ASP A 203 3.27 -9.42 12.35
N ILE A 204 2.12 -8.83 12.68
CA ILE A 204 1.97 -7.42 13.03
C ILE A 204 1.64 -7.19 14.51
N SER A 205 1.75 -8.25 15.32
CA SER A 205 1.49 -8.19 16.76
C SER A 205 2.44 -7.23 17.46
N GLY A 206 1.89 -6.27 18.21
CA GLY A 206 2.68 -5.33 19.02
C GLY A 206 3.40 -4.22 18.24
N VAL A 207 3.10 -4.03 16.95
CA VAL A 207 3.65 -2.92 16.16
C VAL A 207 3.02 -1.60 16.58
N GLN A 208 3.84 -0.58 16.78
CA GLN A 208 3.37 0.80 16.89
C GLN A 208 3.34 1.44 15.51
N TRP A 209 2.16 1.89 15.09
CA TRP A 209 1.97 2.52 13.79
C TRP A 209 2.25 4.02 13.84
N PRO A 210 2.88 4.58 12.78
CA PRO A 210 3.13 6.01 12.71
C PRO A 210 1.81 6.77 12.73
N GLN A 211 1.75 7.88 13.46
CA GLN A 211 0.57 8.76 13.54
C GLN A 211 0.40 9.64 12.30
N LYS A 212 0.89 9.20 11.12
CA LYS A 212 0.80 9.95 9.87
C LYS A 212 -0.42 9.50 9.08
N PRO A 213 -1.08 10.40 8.32
CA PRO A 213 -2.33 10.05 7.62
C PRO A 213 -2.20 8.91 6.61
N LEU A 214 -1.06 8.89 5.91
CA LEU A 214 -0.63 7.80 5.03
C LEU A 214 0.82 7.47 5.37
N GLY A 215 1.08 6.21 5.68
CA GLY A 215 2.40 5.72 6.04
C GLY A 215 2.78 4.49 5.24
N VAL A 216 4.03 4.48 4.77
CA VAL A 216 4.70 3.29 4.25
C VAL A 216 5.81 2.94 5.22
N LEU A 217 5.77 1.72 5.76
CA LEU A 217 6.83 1.17 6.59
C LEU A 217 7.55 0.08 5.81
N VAL A 218 8.86 0.20 5.72
CA VAL A 218 9.74 -0.78 5.08
C VAL A 218 10.54 -1.46 6.18
N GLY A 219 10.39 -2.78 6.27
CA GLY A 219 11.13 -3.64 7.18
C GLY A 219 12.61 -3.70 6.80
N ARG A 220 13.46 -3.95 7.80
CA ARG A 220 14.92 -4.01 7.62
C ARG A 220 15.35 -5.07 6.61
N ARG A 221 14.64 -6.20 6.54
CA ARG A 221 14.95 -7.32 5.64
C ARG A 221 14.76 -6.92 4.18
N LEU A 222 13.58 -6.42 3.81
CA LEU A 222 13.35 -5.84 2.48
C LEU A 222 14.39 -4.78 2.12
N LEU A 223 14.69 -3.86 3.04
CA LEU A 223 15.70 -2.84 2.80
C LEU A 223 17.09 -3.46 2.54
N SER A 224 17.48 -4.49 3.30
CA SER A 224 18.75 -5.21 3.07
C SER A 224 18.78 -5.93 1.72
N THR A 225 17.68 -6.56 1.32
CA THR A 225 17.55 -7.25 0.03
C THR A 225 17.69 -6.27 -1.14
N LEU A 226 17.03 -5.11 -1.04
CA LEU A 226 17.16 -4.05 -2.06
C LEU A 226 18.59 -3.53 -2.13
N LEU A 227 19.19 -3.23 -0.98
CA LEU A 227 20.56 -2.71 -0.92
C LEU A 227 21.58 -3.72 -1.46
N GLN A 228 21.42 -5.02 -1.22
CA GLN A 228 22.26 -6.06 -1.82
C GLN A 228 22.08 -6.17 -3.34
N LYS A 229 20.83 -6.08 -3.83
CA LYS A 229 20.55 -6.09 -5.29
C LYS A 229 21.23 -4.91 -6.00
N TYR A 230 21.23 -3.73 -5.40
CA TYR A 230 21.91 -2.57 -5.98
C TYR A 230 23.42 -2.56 -5.70
N SER A 231 23.91 -3.20 -4.63
CA SER A 231 25.35 -3.30 -4.39
C SER A 231 26.06 -4.16 -5.44
N SER A 232 25.41 -5.20 -5.98
CA SER A 232 25.95 -5.93 -7.13
C SER A 232 26.05 -5.10 -8.40
N ALA A 233 25.21 -4.08 -8.58
CA ALA A 233 25.32 -3.15 -9.71
C ALA A 233 26.43 -2.10 -9.52
N LEU A 234 26.89 -1.88 -8.28
CA LEU A 234 28.06 -1.04 -7.97
C LEU A 234 29.39 -1.78 -8.24
N VAL A 235 29.37 -3.11 -8.38
CA VAL A 235 30.55 -3.88 -8.79
C VAL A 235 30.82 -3.59 -10.27
N GLN A 236 31.71 -2.64 -10.51
CA GLN A 236 32.18 -2.28 -11.85
C GLN A 236 33.59 -2.83 -12.05
N LYS A 237 33.78 -3.58 -13.14
CA LYS A 237 35.11 -3.89 -13.65
C LYS A 237 35.45 -2.83 -14.69
N MET A 238 36.62 -2.19 -14.58
CA MET A 238 37.16 -1.48 -15.72
C MET A 238 37.59 -2.50 -16.75
N ASP A 239 37.34 -2.22 -18.02
CA ASP A 239 37.93 -3.01 -19.10
C ASP A 239 39.45 -2.92 -19.01
N ASP A 240 40.12 -4.06 -19.16
CA ASP A 240 41.58 -4.13 -19.16
C ASP A 240 42.14 -3.25 -20.29
N ALA A 241 42.76 -2.13 -19.94
CA ALA A 241 43.48 -1.31 -20.90
C ALA A 241 44.91 -1.84 -21.01
N LYS A 242 45.20 -2.53 -22.12
CA LYS A 242 46.54 -2.98 -22.48
C LYS A 242 47.01 -2.22 -23.70
N ILE A 243 48.08 -1.44 -23.56
CA ILE A 243 48.78 -0.84 -24.69
C ILE A 243 50.15 -1.47 -24.79
N ASN A 244 50.39 -2.10 -25.93
CA ASN A 244 51.70 -2.61 -26.30
C ASN A 244 52.24 -1.72 -27.42
N LYS A 245 53.35 -1.01 -27.15
CA LYS A 245 54.11 -0.33 -28.20
C LYS A 245 55.46 -1.01 -28.37
N SER A 246 55.80 -1.25 -29.63
CA SER A 246 57.08 -1.80 -30.04
C SER A 246 57.61 -0.99 -31.20
N ASP A 247 58.89 -0.69 -31.15
CA ASP A 247 59.68 -0.24 -32.30
C ASP A 247 60.99 -1.06 -32.35
N SER A 248 61.81 -0.84 -33.36
CA SER A 248 63.09 -1.51 -33.63
C SER A 248 64.09 -1.51 -32.46
N ASN A 249 63.97 -0.57 -31.50
CA ASN A 249 64.95 -0.37 -30.42
C ASN A 249 64.37 -0.45 -29.00
N TRP A 250 63.05 -0.60 -28.83
CA TRP A 250 62.43 -0.74 -27.51
C TRP A 250 61.05 -1.40 -27.57
N THR A 251 60.70 -2.07 -26.48
CA THR A 251 59.34 -2.54 -26.19
C THR A 251 58.87 -1.96 -24.87
N GLY A 252 57.66 -1.42 -24.87
CA GLY A 252 57.00 -0.95 -23.66
C GLY A 252 55.59 -1.49 -23.62
N SER A 253 55.24 -2.08 -22.49
CA SER A 253 53.85 -2.45 -22.21
C SER A 253 53.41 -1.84 -20.89
N TYR A 254 52.18 -1.37 -20.85
CA TYR A 254 51.50 -1.10 -19.59
C TYR A 254 50.13 -1.75 -19.58
N SER A 255 49.76 -2.26 -18.41
CA SER A 255 48.44 -2.79 -18.13
C SER A 255 47.85 -2.11 -16.92
N LEU A 256 46.65 -1.54 -17.10
CA LEU A 256 45.82 -1.02 -16.03
C LEU A 256 44.62 -1.94 -15.87
N ASN A 257 44.47 -2.50 -14.68
CA ASN A 257 43.27 -3.23 -14.27
C ASN A 257 42.78 -2.65 -12.95
N GLY A 258 41.50 -2.32 -12.89
CA GLY A 258 40.88 -1.79 -11.70
C GLY A 258 39.39 -2.08 -11.67
N GLY A 259 38.81 -2.04 -10.49
CA GLY A 259 37.38 -2.19 -10.34
C GLY A 259 36.93 -2.10 -8.89
N ILE A 260 35.63 -1.93 -8.72
CA ILE A 260 34.98 -2.11 -7.44
C ILE A 260 34.76 -3.61 -7.30
N SER A 261 35.63 -4.27 -6.54
CA SER A 261 35.64 -5.74 -6.38
C SER A 261 34.64 -6.21 -5.33
N ASN A 262 34.34 -5.36 -4.34
CA ASN A 262 33.37 -5.64 -3.29
C ASN A 262 32.63 -4.35 -2.89
N ALA A 263 31.35 -4.25 -3.23
CA ALA A 263 30.43 -3.27 -2.65
C ALA A 263 29.48 -4.00 -1.69
N SER A 264 29.48 -3.61 -0.42
CA SER A 264 28.58 -4.16 0.59
C SER A 264 27.85 -3.05 1.32
N VAL A 265 26.58 -3.28 1.62
CA VAL A 265 25.79 -2.34 2.42
C VAL A 265 25.31 -3.07 3.67
N ALA A 266 25.64 -2.51 4.82
CA ALA A 266 25.18 -2.99 6.11
C ALA A 266 24.18 -1.99 6.70
N LEU A 267 23.02 -2.47 7.14
CA LEU A 267 22.07 -1.63 7.86
C LEU A 267 22.52 -1.47 9.32
N GLY A 268 23.08 -0.32 9.65
CA GLY A 268 23.38 0.06 11.04
C GLY A 268 22.11 0.37 11.84
N SER A 269 22.25 0.49 13.17
CA SER A 269 21.13 0.80 14.07
C SER A 269 20.56 2.21 13.91
N THR A 270 21.28 3.13 13.28
CA THR A 270 20.89 4.54 13.11
C THR A 270 20.89 5.03 11.65
N LEU A 271 21.79 4.53 10.79
CA LEU A 271 21.84 4.83 9.35
C LEU A 271 22.43 3.63 8.55
N PRO A 272 22.09 3.46 7.26
CA PRO A 272 22.78 2.51 6.39
C PRO A 272 24.27 2.87 6.27
N ASN A 273 25.15 1.91 6.50
CA ASN A 273 26.58 2.04 6.27
C ASN A 273 26.93 1.35 4.93
N VAL A 274 27.55 2.08 4.01
CA VAL A 274 27.95 1.59 2.70
C VAL A 274 29.48 1.42 2.71
N ASN A 275 29.94 0.18 2.64
CA ASN A 275 31.37 -0.15 2.55
C ASN A 275 31.70 -0.52 1.10
N VAL A 276 32.49 0.32 0.43
CA VAL A 276 32.99 0.08 -0.93
C VAL A 276 34.48 -0.18 -0.86
N SER A 277 34.90 -1.37 -1.28
CA SER A 277 36.32 -1.68 -1.50
C SER A 277 36.61 -1.64 -2.99
N ALA A 278 37.49 -0.72 -3.38
CA ALA A 278 38.02 -0.63 -4.75
C ALA A 278 39.45 -1.17 -4.78
N THR A 279 39.78 -1.92 -5.82
CA THR A 279 41.13 -2.46 -6.03
C THR A 279 41.66 -1.93 -7.35
N PHE A 280 42.84 -1.33 -7.32
CA PHE A 280 43.53 -0.81 -8.49
C PHE A 280 44.91 -1.46 -8.57
N ALA A 281 45.26 -2.00 -9.72
CA ALA A 281 46.58 -2.57 -10.00
C ALA A 281 47.12 -1.97 -11.31
N ALA A 282 48.34 -1.45 -11.26
CA ALA A 282 49.06 -0.92 -12.42
C ALA A 282 50.39 -1.64 -12.52
N THR A 283 50.69 -2.17 -13.71
CA THR A 283 51.97 -2.82 -14.01
C THR A 283 52.53 -2.21 -15.29
N ALA A 284 53.81 -1.83 -15.26
CA ALA A 284 54.54 -1.30 -16.41
C ALA A 284 55.84 -2.08 -16.59
N GLU A 285 56.15 -2.44 -17.83
CA GLU A 285 57.37 -3.17 -18.21
C GLU A 285 58.02 -2.48 -19.40
N VAL A 286 59.31 -2.15 -19.27
CA VAL A 286 60.11 -1.50 -20.31
C VAL A 286 61.33 -2.37 -20.62
N GLY A 287 61.38 -2.89 -21.85
CA GLY A 287 62.50 -3.65 -22.38
C GLY A 287 63.27 -2.81 -23.38
N VAL A 288 64.59 -2.74 -23.22
CA VAL A 288 65.46 -1.99 -24.15
C VAL A 288 66.51 -2.95 -24.70
N SER A 289 66.59 -3.06 -26.03
CA SER A 289 67.58 -3.90 -26.72
C SER A 289 68.53 -3.01 -27.52
N TRP A 290 69.82 -3.06 -27.18
CA TRP A 290 70.86 -2.24 -27.80
C TRP A 290 71.88 -3.17 -28.43
N TRP A 291 72.23 -2.91 -29.68
CA TRP A 291 73.23 -3.65 -30.44
C TRP A 291 74.44 -2.71 -30.52
N LEU A 292 75.51 -3.01 -29.77
CA LEU A 292 76.73 -2.19 -29.73
C LEU A 292 77.44 -2.20 -31.10
N VAL A 293 77.55 -1.04 -31.75
CA VAL A 293 78.62 -0.74 -32.69
C VAL A 293 79.47 0.38 -32.08
N PRO A 294 80.78 0.18 -31.82
CA PRO A 294 81.57 1.14 -31.07
C PRO A 294 82.08 2.27 -31.96
N ALA A 295 81.57 3.49 -31.77
CA ALA A 295 82.36 4.73 -31.90
C ALA A 295 81.57 5.97 -31.42
N ALA A 296 82.10 6.57 -30.35
CA ALA A 296 82.14 8.00 -30.04
C ALA A 296 80.84 8.83 -29.86
N CYS A 297 80.88 9.60 -28.76
CA CYS A 297 80.21 10.87 -28.47
C CYS A 297 78.81 10.84 -27.80
N ALA A 298 78.89 11.09 -26.48
CA ALA A 298 78.14 12.04 -25.65
C ALA A 298 76.77 12.57 -26.10
N VAL A 299 75.88 12.72 -25.11
CA VAL A 299 74.97 13.84 -24.77
C VAL A 299 73.78 13.21 -24.04
N GLU A 300 73.70 13.29 -22.70
CA GLU A 300 73.11 14.39 -21.90
C GLU A 300 71.57 14.32 -21.84
N ALA A 301 71.03 14.77 -20.70
CA ALA A 301 69.62 14.96 -20.35
C ALA A 301 68.82 13.75 -19.81
N ALA A 302 69.10 13.39 -18.55
CA ALA A 302 68.03 12.98 -17.63
C ALA A 302 67.39 14.24 -17.02
N SER A 303 66.52 14.88 -17.79
CA SER A 303 65.66 15.96 -17.33
C SER A 303 64.56 16.16 -18.34
N ASN A 304 63.47 15.41 -18.20
CA ASN A 304 62.11 15.93 -18.24
C ASN A 304 61.07 14.82 -18.43
N LEU A 305 60.06 14.89 -17.57
CA LEU A 305 58.65 14.62 -17.84
C LEU A 305 58.16 13.16 -17.91
N LEU A 306 57.27 12.92 -16.92
CA LEU A 306 56.08 12.06 -16.92
C LEU A 306 56.27 10.59 -16.53
#